data_AF-A0A7Y5EXY7-F1
#
_entry.id   AF-A0A7Y5EXY7-F1
#
_cell.length_a   1.000
_cell.length_b   1.000
_cell.length_c   1.000
_cell.angle_alpha   90.00
_cell.angle_beta   90.00
_cell.angle_gamma   90.00
#
_symmetry.space_group_name_H-M   'P 1'
#
loop_
_entity.id
_entity.type
_entity.pdbx_description
1 polymer ?
#
loop_
_entity_poly.entity_id
_entity_poly.type
_entity_poly.pdbx_seq_one_letter_code
_entity_poly.pdbx_strand_id
1 'polypeptide(L)'
;MLASINSANNENILWAEEIKGTLGIVKIEKVHRADKVYNIEVENDHTYFVTKGEMLVHNYPGQNLVRGVASLFPKGNIIEKLDKNLTVSEFKESVVFGEGANPEHIPDDAMYELSRVAEKSGVKNLIISSTRRDAKDQARVMYNNLESEGVDAQRELYKKADDQVIDVYVAGKKSGESKSEIKSAMEKKISALGPSKVSNHAADPNKVTTFDVAPSSIPADKRKSFIKAAKANPNIQKVIPPPKDPGIHFEIPRH
;
A
#
# COMPACT_ATOMS: atom_id res chain seq x y z
N MET A 1 -26.40 -17.81 43.21
CA MET A 1 -27.02 -17.04 42.11
C MET A 1 -26.16 -15.81 41.86
N LEU A 2 -25.91 -15.54 40.59
CA LEU A 2 -24.87 -14.66 40.05
C LEU A 2 -25.07 -13.19 40.41
N ALA A 3 -23.93 -12.51 40.61
CA ALA A 3 -23.82 -11.09 40.88
C ALA A 3 -24.29 -10.25 39.68
N SER A 4 -25.06 -9.20 40.00
CA SER A 4 -25.48 -8.15 39.07
C SER A 4 -24.29 -7.26 38.71
N ILE A 5 -24.08 -7.01 37.41
CA ILE A 5 -23.08 -6.05 36.92
C ILE A 5 -23.78 -4.74 36.54
N ASN A 6 -23.19 -3.66 37.03
CA ASN A 6 -23.67 -2.28 37.06
C ASN A 6 -24.09 -1.69 35.71
N SER A 7 -25.20 -0.94 35.76
CA SER A 7 -25.55 0.11 34.80
C SER A 7 -24.70 1.35 35.09
N ALA A 8 -23.78 1.70 34.20
CA ALA A 8 -23.02 2.95 34.28
C ALA A 8 -23.59 3.99 33.31
N ASN A 9 -24.32 4.95 33.88
CA ASN A 9 -24.30 6.39 33.63
C ASN A 9 -24.15 6.88 32.18
N ASN A 10 -25.27 7.29 31.58
CA ASN A 10 -25.30 8.15 30.40
C ASN A 10 -25.18 9.60 30.87
N GLU A 11 -23.98 10.18 30.77
CA GLU A 11 -23.78 11.61 30.99
C GLU A 11 -24.33 12.43 29.81
N ASN A 12 -24.83 13.62 30.13
CA ASN A 12 -25.37 14.62 29.22
C ASN A 12 -24.39 14.95 28.08
N ILE A 13 -24.67 14.45 26.87
CA ILE A 13 -24.09 15.00 25.64
C ILE A 13 -24.88 16.26 25.30
N LEU A 14 -24.28 17.43 25.55
CA LEU A 14 -24.82 18.74 25.15
C LEU A 14 -24.60 18.92 23.65
N TRP A 15 -25.61 18.65 22.84
CA TRP A 15 -25.61 18.86 21.38
C TRP A 15 -25.78 20.34 20.97
N ALA A 16 -25.53 21.27 21.89
CA ALA A 16 -25.82 22.70 21.72
C ALA A 16 -24.69 23.49 21.05
N GLU A 17 -23.53 22.88 20.82
CA GLU A 17 -22.41 23.52 20.14
C GLU A 17 -22.45 23.17 18.65
N GLU A 18 -23.04 24.06 17.86
CA GLU A 18 -23.05 23.96 16.39
C GLU A 18 -21.63 24.18 15.85
N ILE A 19 -21.04 23.14 15.27
CA ILE A 19 -19.76 23.23 14.56
C ILE A 19 -20.06 23.57 13.10
N LYS A 20 -19.33 24.51 12.49
CA LYS A 20 -19.51 24.89 11.09
C LYS A 20 -19.50 23.63 10.19
N GLY A 21 -20.65 23.28 9.61
CA GLY A 21 -20.84 22.07 8.80
C GLY A 21 -21.80 21.03 9.38
N THR A 22 -22.34 21.22 10.59
CA THR A 22 -23.39 20.34 11.15
C THR A 22 -24.78 20.89 10.86
N LEU A 23 -25.70 20.03 10.41
CA LEU A 23 -27.13 20.37 10.39
C LEU A 23 -27.62 20.45 11.84
N GLY A 24 -28.02 21.63 12.31
CA GLY A 24 -28.54 21.82 13.66
C GLY A 24 -29.71 20.87 13.94
N ILE A 25 -29.53 19.90 14.85
CA ILE A 25 -30.58 18.94 15.19
C ILE A 25 -31.59 19.64 16.10
N VAL A 26 -32.75 19.99 15.53
CA VAL A 26 -33.80 20.72 16.26
C VAL A 26 -34.67 19.78 17.12
N LYS A 27 -34.80 18.50 16.75
CA LYS A 27 -35.65 17.53 17.44
C LYS A 27 -35.20 16.09 17.18
N ILE A 28 -35.25 15.27 18.22
CA ILE A 28 -35.16 13.80 18.14
C ILE A 28 -36.40 13.22 18.80
N GLU A 29 -37.10 12.33 18.10
CA GLU A 29 -38.26 11.64 18.65
C GLU A 29 -38.30 10.18 18.23
N LYS A 30 -38.85 9.32 19.10
CA LYS A 30 -38.99 7.89 18.83
C LYS A 30 -40.36 7.61 18.20
N VAL A 31 -40.36 7.27 16.91
CA VAL A 31 -41.59 6.95 16.16
C VAL A 31 -41.63 5.45 15.86
N HIS A 32 -42.73 4.78 16.20
CA HIS A 32 -42.94 3.36 15.90
C HIS A 32 -43.92 3.24 14.72
N ARG A 33 -43.47 2.67 13.60
CA ARG A 33 -44.26 2.47 12.38
C ARG A 33 -43.90 1.12 11.75
N ALA A 34 -44.87 0.53 11.06
CA ALA A 34 -44.68 -0.72 10.31
C ALA A 34 -44.24 -0.45 8.86
N ASP A 35 -43.33 0.51 8.67
CA ASP A 35 -42.83 0.87 7.36
C ASP A 35 -41.67 -0.06 6.95
N LYS A 36 -41.53 -0.33 5.65
CA LYS A 36 -40.33 -0.98 5.13
C LYS A 36 -39.17 0.02 5.19
N VAL A 37 -38.09 -0.37 5.85
CA VAL A 37 -36.82 0.38 5.88
C VAL A 37 -35.80 -0.32 5.01
N TYR A 38 -34.95 0.47 4.36
CA TYR A 38 -33.90 -0.02 3.47
C TYR A 38 -32.56 0.53 3.93
N ASN A 39 -31.50 -0.21 3.61
CA ASN A 39 -30.12 0.17 3.87
C ASN A 39 -29.31 -0.10 2.61
N ILE A 40 -28.28 0.70 2.36
CA ILE A 40 -27.39 0.55 1.21
C ILE A 40 -26.03 0.09 1.74
N GLU A 41 -25.49 -0.95 1.11
CA GLU A 41 -24.11 -1.38 1.32
C GLU A 41 -23.25 -0.68 0.28
N VAL A 42 -22.37 0.20 0.77
CA VAL A 42 -21.41 0.92 -0.04
C VAL A 42 -20.03 0.39 0.32
N GLU A 43 -19.22 0.12 -0.69
CA GLU A 43 -17.86 -0.37 -0.54
C GLU A 43 -16.99 0.67 0.21
N ASN A 44 -16.02 0.18 0.97
CA ASN A 44 -15.05 0.96 1.76
C ASN A 44 -15.65 1.67 2.98
N ASP A 45 -15.89 2.98 2.90
CA ASP A 45 -16.11 3.84 4.06
C ASP A 45 -17.49 3.65 4.71
N HIS A 46 -18.32 2.76 4.14
CA HIS A 46 -19.69 2.42 4.58
C HIS A 46 -20.55 3.65 4.90
N THR A 47 -20.23 4.77 4.26
CA THR A 47 -20.82 6.07 4.52
C THR A 47 -21.37 6.60 3.21
N TYR A 48 -22.58 7.15 3.24
CA TYR A 48 -23.22 7.68 2.04
C TYR A 48 -24.13 8.86 2.37
N PHE A 49 -24.34 9.73 1.39
CA PHE A 49 -25.27 10.83 1.52
C PHE A 49 -26.70 10.34 1.25
N VAL A 50 -27.63 10.70 2.15
CA VAL A 50 -29.07 10.46 1.98
C VAL A 50 -29.82 11.77 1.95
N THR A 51 -30.95 11.74 1.23
CA THR A 51 -31.89 12.87 1.04
C THR A 51 -31.32 14.04 0.21
N LYS A 52 -32.18 14.99 -0.17
CA LYS A 52 -31.78 16.23 -0.86
C LYS A 52 -30.98 17.19 0.01
N GLY A 53 -30.97 16.99 1.33
CA GLY A 53 -30.21 17.80 2.29
C GLY A 53 -28.80 17.27 2.54
N GLU A 54 -28.31 16.34 1.71
CA GLU A 54 -26.94 15.78 1.77
C GLU A 54 -26.54 15.34 3.19
N MET A 55 -27.44 14.59 3.85
CA MET A 55 -27.13 14.06 5.17
C MET A 55 -26.18 12.87 5.03
N LEU A 56 -25.00 12.97 5.62
CA LEU A 56 -24.05 11.87 5.66
C LEU A 56 -24.49 10.84 6.71
N VAL A 57 -24.72 9.60 6.30
CA VAL A 57 -25.08 8.49 7.20
C VAL A 57 -24.03 7.39 7.10
N HIS A 58 -23.80 6.70 8.23
CA HIS A 58 -22.88 5.58 8.32
C HIS A 58 -23.65 4.27 8.53
N ASN A 59 -23.26 3.23 7.81
CA ASN A 59 -23.82 1.89 7.90
C ASN A 59 -22.85 0.97 8.64
N TYR A 60 -23.16 0.60 9.89
CA TYR A 60 -22.45 -0.48 10.56
C TYR A 60 -23.01 -1.83 10.11
N PRO A 61 -22.19 -2.78 9.61
CA PRO A 61 -22.62 -4.16 9.55
C PRO A 61 -22.92 -4.60 10.98
N GLY A 62 -24.20 -4.87 11.27
CA GLY A 62 -24.68 -5.15 12.61
C GLY A 62 -23.87 -6.29 13.26
N GLN A 63 -23.12 -5.96 14.30
CA GLN A 63 -22.64 -6.93 15.27
C GLN A 63 -23.87 -7.48 15.99
N ASN A 64 -24.54 -8.49 15.42
CA ASN A 64 -25.48 -9.45 16.03
C ASN A 64 -26.44 -10.07 14.98
N LEU A 65 -25.93 -10.47 13.81
CA LEU A 65 -26.65 -11.34 12.87
C LEU A 65 -26.03 -12.74 12.80
N VAL A 66 -25.58 -13.25 13.94
CA VAL A 66 -25.24 -14.68 14.09
C VAL A 66 -26.49 -15.38 14.63
N ARG A 67 -27.17 -16.14 13.74
CA ARG A 67 -28.37 -17.00 13.94
C ARG A 67 -29.65 -16.43 13.30
N GLY A 68 -29.77 -16.59 11.99
CA GLY A 68 -31.10 -16.53 11.35
C GLY A 68 -31.10 -16.49 9.84
N VAL A 69 -30.08 -15.95 9.19
CA VAL A 69 -30.12 -15.66 7.73
C VAL A 69 -29.23 -16.57 6.88
N ALA A 70 -28.54 -17.54 7.51
CA ALA A 70 -27.66 -18.48 6.82
C ALA A 70 -28.39 -19.44 5.85
N SER A 71 -29.72 -19.45 5.82
CA SER A 71 -30.53 -20.32 4.94
C SER A 71 -31.00 -19.66 3.65
N LEU A 72 -30.75 -18.37 3.42
CA LEU A 72 -31.30 -17.63 2.27
C LEU A 72 -30.28 -17.24 1.19
N PHE A 73 -29.00 -17.55 1.38
CA PHE A 73 -27.96 -17.26 0.38
C PHE A 73 -27.37 -18.56 -0.20
N PRO A 74 -27.42 -18.76 -1.52
CA PRO A 74 -26.76 -19.91 -2.15
C PRO A 74 -25.26 -19.87 -1.85
N LYS A 75 -24.71 -21.04 -1.53
CA LYS A 75 -23.32 -21.27 -1.16
C LYS A 75 -22.36 -20.69 -2.21
N GLY A 76 -21.89 -19.48 -1.97
CA GLY A 76 -20.91 -18.79 -2.80
C GLY A 76 -20.16 -17.77 -1.97
N ASN A 77 -19.00 -18.18 -1.46
CA ASN A 77 -17.94 -17.34 -0.92
C ASN A 77 -18.33 -16.42 0.25
N ILE A 78 -18.75 -17.02 1.36
CA ILE A 78 -18.60 -16.41 2.68
C ILE A 78 -17.09 -16.40 2.98
N ILE A 79 -16.44 -15.24 2.86
CA ILE A 79 -15.13 -15.05 3.50
C ILE A 79 -15.42 -14.80 4.98
N GLU A 80 -15.47 -15.91 5.73
CA GLU A 80 -15.25 -15.90 7.17
C GLU A 80 -13.85 -15.32 7.43
N LYS A 81 -13.79 -14.14 8.05
CA LYS A 81 -13.10 -13.87 9.33
C LYS A 81 -12.92 -12.37 9.53
N LEU A 82 -13.72 -11.84 10.46
CA LEU A 82 -13.31 -10.72 11.29
C LEU A 82 -12.08 -11.15 12.10
N ASP A 83 -10.89 -10.84 11.59
CA ASP A 83 -9.69 -10.70 12.41
C ASP A 83 -9.41 -9.20 12.60
N LYS A 84 -8.79 -8.86 13.73
CA LYS A 84 -8.52 -7.49 14.20
C LYS A 84 -7.56 -6.74 13.25
N ASN A 85 -8.07 -6.28 12.11
CA ASN A 85 -7.24 -5.71 11.07
C ASN A 85 -6.93 -4.24 11.34
N LEU A 86 -5.63 -3.99 11.41
CA LEU A 86 -4.99 -2.69 11.37
C LEU A 86 -5.62 -1.86 10.23
N THR A 87 -6.23 -0.73 10.55
CA THR A 87 -6.71 0.22 9.54
C THR A 87 -5.54 0.63 8.63
N VAL A 88 -5.81 1.06 7.39
CA VAL A 88 -4.74 1.51 6.47
C VAL A 88 -3.88 2.60 7.11
N SER A 89 -4.49 3.48 7.91
CA SER A 89 -3.80 4.49 8.73
C SER A 89 -2.85 3.87 9.75
N GLU A 90 -3.33 2.92 10.56
CA GLU A 90 -2.48 2.24 11.55
C GLU A 90 -1.37 1.41 10.88
N PHE A 91 -1.64 0.81 9.70
CA PHE A 91 -0.62 0.10 8.94
C PHE A 91 0.43 1.06 8.40
N LYS A 92 0.02 2.22 7.89
CA LYS A 92 0.92 3.27 7.40
C LYS A 92 1.88 3.72 8.51
N GLU A 93 1.42 3.83 9.75
CA GLU A 93 2.27 4.13 10.92
C GLU A 93 3.28 3.02 11.26
N SER A 94 2.95 1.76 10.94
CA SER A 94 3.83 0.60 11.16
C SER A 94 4.90 0.39 10.08
N VAL A 95 4.78 1.11 8.95
CA VAL A 95 5.72 1.03 7.83
C VAL A 95 6.84 2.05 8.03
N VAL A 96 8.07 1.54 8.05
CA VAL A 96 9.27 2.37 8.11
C VAL A 96 9.83 2.57 6.69
N PHE A 97 10.30 3.77 6.39
CA PHE A 97 10.93 4.10 5.11
C PHE A 97 12.46 4.16 5.27
N GLY A 98 13.19 3.48 4.40
CA GLY A 98 14.64 3.53 4.35
C GLY A 98 15.17 4.89 3.89
N GLU A 99 16.47 5.12 4.07
CA GLU A 99 17.14 6.42 3.81
C GLU A 99 16.92 6.99 2.40
N GLY A 100 16.65 6.14 1.39
CA GLY A 100 16.37 6.55 0.01
C GLY A 100 14.90 6.39 -0.41
N ALA A 101 13.99 6.12 0.52
CA ALA A 101 12.58 5.87 0.25
C ALA A 101 11.74 7.08 0.69
N ASN A 102 10.85 7.55 -0.20
CA ASN A 102 9.93 8.65 0.09
C ASN A 102 8.48 8.13 0.27
N PRO A 103 7.84 8.35 1.43
CA PRO A 103 6.44 8.01 1.67
C PRO A 103 5.47 8.63 0.66
N GLU A 104 5.74 9.83 0.17
CA GLU A 104 4.87 10.52 -0.80
C GLU A 104 4.82 9.81 -2.16
N HIS A 105 5.77 8.92 -2.44
CA HIS A 105 5.76 8.10 -3.66
C HIS A 105 4.80 6.90 -3.56
N ILE A 106 4.23 6.63 -2.38
CA ILE A 106 3.32 5.51 -2.14
C ILE A 106 1.90 6.07 -1.91
N PRO A 107 1.04 6.08 -2.95
CA PRO A 107 -0.35 6.48 -2.79
C PRO A 107 -1.12 5.47 -1.92
N ASP A 108 -2.25 5.91 -1.36
CA ASP A 108 -2.99 5.14 -0.35
C ASP A 108 -3.56 3.83 -0.90
N ASP A 109 -3.89 3.75 -2.19
CA ASP A 109 -4.30 2.51 -2.84
C ASP A 109 -3.16 1.48 -2.87
N ALA A 110 -1.94 1.89 -3.23
CA ALA A 110 -0.77 1.02 -3.18
C ALA A 110 -0.45 0.57 -1.73
N MET A 111 -0.62 1.47 -0.76
CA MET A 111 -0.47 1.13 0.67
C MET A 111 -1.55 0.15 1.14
N TYR A 112 -2.79 0.31 0.67
CA TYR A 112 -3.88 -0.61 0.94
C TYR A 112 -3.63 -2.01 0.37
N GLU A 113 -3.06 -2.12 -0.83
CA GLU A 113 -2.66 -3.40 -1.39
C GLU A 113 -1.57 -4.09 -0.55
N LEU A 114 -0.58 -3.33 -0.09
CA LEU A 114 0.49 -3.82 0.77
C LEU A 114 -0.04 -4.25 2.14
N SER A 115 -1.01 -3.53 2.72
CA SER A 115 -1.61 -3.89 4.00
C SER A 115 -2.33 -5.24 3.92
N ARG A 116 -3.08 -5.50 2.84
CA ARG A 116 -3.74 -6.81 2.63
C ARG A 116 -2.75 -7.97 2.50
N VAL A 117 -1.58 -7.72 1.92
CA VAL A 117 -0.49 -8.71 1.85
C VAL A 117 0.10 -8.96 3.24
N ALA A 118 0.37 -7.89 3.99
CA ALA A 118 0.92 -7.98 5.33
C ALA A 118 -0.04 -8.71 6.29
N GLU A 119 -1.32 -8.38 6.24
CA GLU A 119 -2.38 -9.04 7.01
C GLU A 119 -2.46 -10.54 6.73
N LYS A 120 -2.60 -10.94 5.45
CA LYS A 120 -2.68 -12.35 5.03
C LYS A 120 -1.46 -13.18 5.41
N SER A 121 -0.32 -12.54 5.66
CA SER A 121 0.92 -13.19 6.07
C SER A 121 1.26 -13.01 7.54
N GLY A 122 0.44 -12.27 8.30
CA GLY A 122 0.66 -11.95 9.70
C GLY A 122 1.90 -11.07 9.94
N VAL A 123 2.35 -10.32 8.93
CA VAL A 123 3.42 -9.33 9.04
C VAL A 123 2.83 -8.04 9.59
N LYS A 124 3.44 -7.50 10.65
CA LYS A 124 2.92 -6.31 11.35
C LYS A 124 3.72 -5.04 11.05
N ASN A 125 5.03 -5.18 10.87
CA ASN A 125 5.93 -4.08 10.56
C ASN A 125 6.79 -4.52 9.39
N LEU A 126 7.14 -3.59 8.52
CA LEU A 126 8.06 -3.80 7.42
C LEU A 126 8.79 -2.51 7.08
N ILE A 127 9.88 -2.63 6.31
CA ILE A 127 10.63 -1.50 5.79
C ILE A 127 10.44 -1.42 4.28
N ILE A 128 9.92 -0.31 3.78
CA ILE A 128 10.03 0.05 2.37
C ILE A 128 11.43 0.63 2.17
N SER A 129 12.33 -0.14 1.57
CA SER A 129 13.74 0.24 1.39
C SER A 129 13.97 1.18 0.23
N SER A 130 13.06 1.19 -0.74
CA SER A 130 13.21 1.97 -1.96
C SER A 130 11.84 2.26 -2.59
N THR A 131 11.67 3.45 -3.16
CA THR A 131 10.46 3.85 -3.89
C THR A 131 10.83 4.34 -5.29
N ARG A 132 9.94 5.10 -5.94
CA ARG A 132 10.20 5.72 -7.24
C ARG A 132 11.50 6.53 -7.25
N ARG A 133 12.19 6.49 -8.39
CA ARG A 133 13.41 7.22 -8.70
C ARG A 133 13.23 8.03 -9.97
N ASP A 134 13.88 9.17 -10.08
CA ASP A 134 14.08 9.81 -11.38
C ASP A 134 15.33 9.23 -12.07
N ALA A 135 15.67 9.74 -13.26
CA ALA A 135 16.84 9.28 -14.01
C ALA A 135 18.15 9.52 -13.26
N LYS A 136 18.25 10.62 -12.51
CA LYS A 136 19.44 11.00 -11.74
C LYS A 136 19.63 10.08 -10.54
N ASP A 137 18.56 9.79 -9.81
CA ASP A 137 18.56 8.84 -8.70
C ASP A 137 18.85 7.43 -9.18
N GLN A 138 18.28 7.02 -10.32
CA GLN A 138 18.59 5.73 -10.91
C GLN A 138 20.08 5.63 -11.29
N ALA A 139 20.67 6.67 -11.90
CA ALA A 139 22.11 6.71 -12.18
C ALA A 139 22.96 6.62 -10.91
N ARG A 140 22.57 7.35 -9.85
CA ARG A 140 23.25 7.32 -8.55
C ARG A 140 23.24 5.92 -7.94
N VAL A 141 22.09 5.24 -7.96
CA VAL A 141 21.93 3.89 -7.42
C VAL A 141 22.74 2.88 -8.24
N MET A 142 22.61 2.89 -9.58
CA MET A 142 23.37 1.98 -10.44
C MET A 142 24.88 2.16 -10.26
N TYR A 143 25.37 3.40 -10.19
CA TYR A 143 26.79 3.66 -9.92
C TYR A 143 27.22 3.07 -8.57
N ASN A 144 26.43 3.29 -7.51
CA ASN A 144 26.79 2.80 -6.19
C ASN A 144 26.82 1.26 -6.14
N ASN A 145 25.84 0.60 -6.78
CA ASN A 145 25.80 -0.86 -6.88
C ASN A 145 27.00 -1.41 -7.68
N LEU A 146 27.38 -0.75 -8.76
CA LEU A 146 28.56 -1.12 -9.56
C LEU A 146 29.86 -1.01 -8.75
N GLU A 147 29.97 -0.03 -7.86
CA GLU A 147 31.14 0.10 -6.97
C GLU A 147 31.14 -0.91 -5.83
N SER A 148 29.96 -1.33 -5.34
CA SER A 148 29.87 -2.28 -4.20
C SER A 148 29.88 -3.75 -4.62
N GLU A 149 29.22 -4.09 -5.73
CA GLU A 149 28.99 -5.47 -6.17
C GLU A 149 29.80 -5.83 -7.43
N GLY A 150 30.27 -4.83 -8.16
CA GLY A 150 31.03 -5.01 -9.39
C GLY A 150 30.18 -5.10 -10.66
N VAL A 151 30.85 -4.97 -11.80
CA VAL A 151 30.22 -4.93 -13.14
C VAL A 151 29.55 -6.25 -13.50
N ASP A 152 30.23 -7.37 -13.25
CA ASP A 152 29.75 -8.69 -13.68
C ASP A 152 28.45 -9.07 -12.94
N ALA A 153 28.39 -8.85 -11.62
CA ALA A 153 27.19 -9.09 -10.82
C ALA A 153 25.99 -8.26 -11.30
N GLN A 154 26.21 -6.99 -11.65
CA GLN A 154 25.13 -6.12 -12.11
C GLN A 154 24.66 -6.50 -13.52
N ARG A 155 25.54 -6.99 -14.40
CA ARG A 155 25.17 -7.52 -15.72
C ARG A 155 24.35 -8.80 -15.64
N GLU A 156 24.56 -9.63 -14.62
CA GLU A 156 23.72 -10.81 -14.38
C GLU A 156 22.32 -10.44 -13.85
N LEU A 157 22.22 -9.35 -13.10
CA LEU A 157 20.96 -8.88 -12.51
C LEU A 157 20.06 -8.17 -13.54
N TYR A 158 20.66 -7.37 -14.42
CA TYR A 158 19.92 -6.45 -15.28
C TYR A 158 19.63 -6.97 -16.69
N LYS A 159 18.81 -6.22 -17.44
CA LYS A 159 18.47 -6.51 -18.85
C LYS A 159 19.32 -5.66 -19.79
N LYS A 160 19.21 -5.96 -21.09
CA LYS A 160 19.96 -5.30 -22.18
C LYS A 160 19.96 -3.75 -22.17
N ALA A 161 18.92 -3.10 -21.65
CA ALA A 161 18.88 -1.63 -21.58
C ALA A 161 19.84 -1.09 -20.51
N ASP A 162 19.91 -1.76 -19.37
CA ASP A 162 20.82 -1.44 -18.27
C ASP A 162 22.27 -1.69 -18.65
N ASP A 163 22.57 -2.73 -19.44
CA ASP A 163 23.91 -3.02 -19.94
C ASP A 163 24.52 -1.80 -20.63
N GLN A 164 23.71 -1.04 -21.38
CA GLN A 164 24.18 0.16 -22.06
C GLN A 164 24.50 1.31 -21.11
N VAL A 165 23.92 1.32 -19.90
CA VAL A 165 24.24 2.27 -18.83
C VAL A 165 25.49 1.81 -18.08
N ILE A 166 25.63 0.50 -17.85
CA ILE A 166 26.84 -0.12 -17.29
C ILE A 166 28.04 0.13 -18.21
N ASP A 167 27.88 0.07 -19.53
CA ASP A 167 28.93 0.38 -20.49
C ASP A 167 29.42 1.83 -20.37
N VAL A 168 28.52 2.78 -20.08
CA VAL A 168 28.89 4.18 -19.82
C VAL A 168 29.75 4.28 -18.56
N TYR A 169 29.40 3.55 -17.49
CA TYR A 169 30.21 3.46 -16.28
C TYR A 169 31.61 2.89 -16.59
N VAL A 170 31.69 1.75 -17.29
CA VAL A 170 32.95 1.09 -17.63
C VAL A 170 33.85 2.00 -18.48
N ALA A 171 33.27 2.69 -19.47
CA ALA A 171 34.00 3.63 -20.31
C ALA A 171 34.53 4.82 -19.50
N GLY A 172 33.70 5.42 -18.64
CA GLY A 172 34.10 6.55 -17.81
C GLY A 172 35.21 6.19 -16.81
N LYS A 173 35.12 5.03 -16.15
CA LYS A 173 36.19 4.53 -15.28
C LYS A 173 37.50 4.31 -16.03
N LYS A 174 37.44 3.77 -17.26
CA LYS A 174 38.62 3.56 -18.11
C LYS A 174 39.26 4.88 -18.56
N SER A 175 38.45 5.90 -18.82
CA SER A 175 38.91 7.23 -19.23
C SER A 175 39.38 8.10 -18.07
N GLY A 176 39.27 7.63 -16.82
CA GLY A 176 39.66 8.39 -15.63
C GLY A 176 38.70 9.53 -15.29
N GLU A 177 37.44 9.46 -15.74
CA GLU A 177 36.41 10.45 -15.42
C GLU A 177 36.11 10.47 -13.93
N SER A 178 35.72 11.63 -13.41
CA SER A 178 35.29 11.76 -12.02
C SER A 178 33.96 11.04 -11.77
N LYS A 179 33.70 10.67 -10.52
CA LYS A 179 32.41 10.10 -10.08
C LYS A 179 31.20 10.93 -10.51
N SER A 180 31.33 12.25 -10.51
CA SER A 180 30.25 13.17 -10.90
C SER A 180 29.97 13.10 -12.41
N GLU A 181 31.03 13.11 -13.22
CA GLU A 181 30.94 13.02 -14.68
C GLU A 181 30.32 11.70 -15.12
N ILE A 182 30.77 10.59 -14.52
CA ILE A 182 30.23 9.26 -14.82
C ILE A 182 28.73 9.20 -14.50
N LYS A 183 28.32 9.66 -13.31
CA LYS A 183 26.89 9.69 -12.93
C LYS A 183 26.07 10.56 -13.87
N SER A 184 26.58 11.71 -14.29
CA SER A 184 25.90 12.58 -15.26
C SER A 184 25.77 11.92 -16.64
N ALA A 185 26.80 11.21 -17.10
CA ALA A 185 26.76 10.47 -18.35
C ALA A 185 25.75 9.31 -18.28
N MET A 186 25.71 8.58 -17.16
CA MET A 186 24.73 7.53 -16.90
C MET A 186 23.30 8.08 -16.89
N GLU A 187 23.05 9.21 -16.21
CA GLU A 187 21.74 9.89 -16.18
C GLU A 187 21.26 10.27 -17.59
N LYS A 188 22.14 10.86 -18.41
CA LYS A 188 21.84 11.18 -19.81
C LYS A 188 21.50 9.93 -20.61
N LYS A 189 22.25 8.83 -20.40
CA LYS A 189 21.99 7.56 -21.06
C LYS A 189 20.63 6.98 -20.67
N ILE A 190 20.30 6.96 -19.38
CA ILE A 190 19.00 6.51 -18.86
C ILE A 190 17.86 7.33 -19.47
N SER A 191 18.02 8.65 -19.51
CA SER A 191 17.03 9.55 -20.11
C SER A 191 16.83 9.26 -21.60
N ALA A 192 17.91 9.01 -22.35
CA ALA A 192 17.87 8.70 -23.77
C ALA A 192 17.23 7.32 -24.08
N LEU A 193 17.46 6.32 -23.23
CA LEU A 193 16.84 5.00 -23.39
C LEU A 193 15.34 5.01 -23.03
N GLY A 194 14.95 5.94 -22.16
CA GLY A 194 13.66 5.96 -21.49
C GLY A 194 13.80 5.34 -20.10
N PRO A 195 13.62 6.10 -19.01
CA PRO A 195 13.90 5.60 -17.65
C PRO A 195 13.13 4.33 -17.28
N SER A 196 11.89 4.19 -17.76
CA SER A 196 11.05 2.99 -17.58
C SER A 196 11.59 1.73 -18.25
N LYS A 197 12.47 1.85 -19.25
CA LYS A 197 13.12 0.69 -19.90
C LYS A 197 14.33 0.18 -19.12
N VAL A 198 14.92 1.05 -18.32
CA VAL A 198 16.07 0.74 -17.44
C VAL A 198 15.53 0.18 -16.13
N SER A 199 14.63 0.92 -15.47
CA SER A 199 14.05 0.47 -14.21
C SER A 199 12.60 0.88 -14.07
N ASN A 200 11.77 -0.03 -13.57
CA ASN A 200 10.38 0.28 -13.23
C ASN A 200 10.27 1.23 -12.02
N HIS A 201 11.32 1.40 -11.22
CA HIS A 201 11.37 2.50 -10.24
C HIS A 201 11.37 3.87 -10.92
N ALA A 202 11.86 3.97 -12.15
CA ALA A 202 11.85 5.20 -12.95
C ALA A 202 10.72 5.23 -13.99
N ALA A 203 9.71 4.36 -13.84
CA ALA A 203 8.52 4.39 -14.67
C ALA A 203 7.63 5.61 -14.37
N ASP A 204 6.64 5.82 -15.25
CA ASP A 204 5.63 6.85 -15.09
C ASP A 204 4.77 6.56 -13.83
N PRO A 205 4.81 7.43 -12.80
CA PRO A 205 4.08 7.23 -11.54
C PRO A 205 2.57 7.19 -11.73
N ASN A 206 2.06 7.74 -12.83
CA ASN A 206 0.63 7.75 -13.13
C ASN A 206 0.17 6.43 -13.75
N LYS A 207 1.10 5.52 -14.06
CA LYS A 207 0.80 4.20 -14.65
C LYS A 207 1.13 3.05 -13.72
N VAL A 208 2.18 3.20 -12.91
CA VAL A 208 2.63 2.16 -11.98
C VAL A 208 3.31 2.77 -10.77
N THR A 209 2.94 2.28 -9.59
CA THR A 209 3.67 2.52 -8.35
C THR A 209 4.66 1.38 -8.13
N THR A 210 5.93 1.72 -7.98
CA THR A 210 7.02 0.76 -7.80
C THR A 210 7.76 1.02 -6.49
N PHE A 211 7.94 -0.03 -5.70
CA PHE A 211 8.68 0.04 -4.43
C PHE A 211 9.24 -1.32 -4.03
N ASP A 212 10.26 -1.29 -3.18
CA ASP A 212 10.89 -2.49 -2.62
C ASP A 212 10.63 -2.58 -1.13
N VAL A 213 10.22 -3.78 -0.68
CA VAL A 213 10.22 -4.13 0.74
C VAL A 213 11.51 -4.85 1.08
N ALA A 214 12.20 -4.40 2.13
CA ALA A 214 13.42 -5.03 2.60
C ALA A 214 13.12 -6.45 3.10
N PRO A 215 13.66 -7.52 2.50
CA PRO A 215 13.37 -8.90 2.92
C PRO A 215 13.78 -9.16 4.38
N SER A 216 14.80 -8.46 4.86
CA SER A 216 15.30 -8.51 6.25
C SER A 216 14.31 -7.95 7.27
N SER A 217 13.41 -7.05 6.86
CA SER A 217 12.36 -6.51 7.74
C SER A 217 11.20 -7.47 7.96
N ILE A 218 11.08 -8.50 7.10
CA ILE A 218 10.05 -9.52 7.21
C ILE A 218 10.59 -10.69 8.03
N PRO A 219 9.87 -11.15 9.08
CA PRO A 219 10.24 -12.35 9.83
C PRO A 219 10.49 -13.55 8.91
N ALA A 220 11.58 -14.29 9.17
CA ALA A 220 12.06 -15.33 8.25
C ALA A 220 11.02 -16.44 7.99
N ASP A 221 10.25 -16.80 9.01
CA ASP A 221 9.14 -17.77 8.97
C ASP A 221 7.93 -17.27 8.16
N LYS A 222 7.74 -15.95 8.05
CA LYS A 222 6.63 -15.31 7.32
C LYS A 222 6.98 -14.86 5.91
N ARG A 223 8.26 -14.79 5.55
CA ARG A 223 8.69 -14.28 4.24
C ARG A 223 8.05 -15.05 3.07
N LYS A 224 7.96 -16.38 3.19
CA LYS A 224 7.34 -17.22 2.15
C LYS A 224 5.83 -16.97 2.02
N SER A 225 5.11 -16.81 3.13
CA SER A 225 3.68 -16.51 3.09
C SER A 225 3.41 -15.09 2.59
N PHE A 226 4.25 -14.12 2.96
CA PHE A 226 4.19 -12.74 2.46
C PHE A 226 4.33 -12.68 0.94
N ILE A 227 5.38 -13.30 0.38
CA ILE A 227 5.59 -13.35 -1.08
C ILE A 227 4.44 -14.10 -1.78
N LYS A 228 3.93 -15.18 -1.17
CA LYS A 228 2.79 -15.92 -1.71
C LYS A 228 1.52 -15.05 -1.74
N ALA A 229 1.23 -14.33 -0.66
CA ALA A 229 0.08 -13.43 -0.57
C ALA A 229 0.19 -12.28 -1.57
N ALA A 230 1.38 -11.70 -1.73
CA ALA A 230 1.68 -10.66 -2.71
C ALA A 230 1.39 -11.12 -4.14
N LYS A 231 1.93 -12.29 -4.52
CA LYS A 231 1.71 -12.87 -5.87
C LYS A 231 0.28 -13.30 -6.14
N ALA A 232 -0.48 -13.60 -5.10
CA ALA A 232 -1.89 -13.99 -5.21
C ALA A 232 -2.85 -12.79 -5.21
N ASN A 233 -2.35 -11.57 -4.99
CA ASN A 233 -3.18 -10.37 -5.00
C ASN A 233 -3.40 -9.90 -6.45
N PRO A 234 -4.65 -9.91 -6.98
CA PRO A 234 -4.93 -9.57 -8.38
C PRO A 234 -4.64 -8.10 -8.72
N ASN A 235 -4.59 -7.22 -7.72
CA ASN A 235 -4.30 -5.79 -7.91
C ASN A 235 -2.80 -5.49 -7.90
N ILE A 236 -1.94 -6.50 -7.67
CA ILE A 236 -0.49 -6.35 -7.77
C ILE A 236 -0.05 -6.92 -9.12
N GLN A 237 0.41 -6.06 -10.02
CA GLN A 237 0.82 -6.46 -11.37
C GLN A 237 2.02 -7.40 -11.33
N LYS A 238 2.98 -7.15 -10.42
CA LYS A 238 4.22 -7.93 -10.36
C LYS A 238 4.86 -7.93 -8.99
N VAL A 239 5.47 -9.07 -8.66
CA VAL A 239 6.29 -9.25 -7.46
C VAL A 239 7.56 -10.01 -7.82
N ILE A 240 8.74 -9.40 -7.60
CA ILE A 240 10.04 -10.03 -7.84
C ILE A 240 10.77 -10.17 -6.49
N PRO A 241 10.86 -11.39 -5.93
CA PRO A 241 11.58 -11.61 -4.68
C PRO A 241 13.07 -11.94 -4.92
N PRO A 242 13.89 -11.94 -3.86
CA PRO A 242 15.24 -12.47 -3.90
C PRO A 242 15.29 -13.95 -4.33
N PRO A 243 16.39 -14.41 -4.96
CA PRO A 243 17.62 -13.65 -5.25
C PRO A 243 17.56 -12.84 -6.56
N LYS A 244 16.44 -12.88 -7.30
CA LYS A 244 16.31 -12.17 -8.58
C LYS A 244 16.32 -10.64 -8.44
N ASP A 245 15.93 -10.16 -7.27
CA ASP A 245 16.03 -8.77 -6.86
C ASP A 245 16.54 -8.75 -5.42
N PRO A 246 17.45 -7.85 -5.02
CA PRO A 246 17.88 -7.74 -3.62
C PRO A 246 16.71 -7.37 -2.67
N GLY A 247 15.71 -6.65 -3.17
CA GLY A 247 14.45 -6.34 -2.49
C GLY A 247 13.34 -7.35 -2.80
N ILE A 248 12.23 -7.24 -2.08
CA ILE A 248 10.95 -7.77 -2.58
C ILE A 248 10.32 -6.64 -3.38
N HIS A 249 10.52 -6.65 -4.69
CA HIS A 249 10.07 -5.61 -5.62
C HIS A 249 8.58 -5.77 -5.93
N PHE A 250 7.84 -4.66 -5.85
CA PHE A 250 6.40 -4.56 -6.15
C PHE A 250 6.15 -3.61 -7.31
N GLU A 251 5.25 -3.99 -8.20
CA GLU A 251 4.66 -3.11 -9.21
C GLU A 251 3.13 -3.17 -9.06
N ILE A 252 2.52 -2.03 -8.76
CA ILE A 252 1.07 -1.87 -8.60
C ILE A 252 0.57 -0.93 -9.71
N PRO A 253 -0.34 -1.38 -10.58
CA PRO A 253 -0.85 -0.57 -11.68
C PRO A 253 -1.70 0.60 -11.13
N ARG A 254 -1.68 1.72 -11.85
CA ARG A 254 -2.47 2.90 -11.55
C ARG A 254 -3.55 3.05 -12.62
N HIS A 255 -4.78 3.30 -12.18
CA HIS A 255 -5.98 3.38 -13.02
C HIS A 255 -6.65 4.74 -12.85
#